data_AF-A0A2W0BQ51-F1
#
_entry.id   AF-A0A2W0BQ51-F1
#
_cell.length_a   1.000
_cell.length_b   1.000
_cell.length_c   1.000
_cell.angle_alpha   90.00
_cell.angle_beta   90.00
_cell.angle_gamma   90.00
#
_symmetry.space_group_name_H-M   'P 1'
#
loop_
_entity.id
_entity.type
_entity.pdbx_description
1 polymer ?
#
loop_
_entity_poly.entity_id
_entity_poly.type
_entity_poly.pdbx_seq_one_letter_code
_entity_poly.pdbx_strand_id
1 'polypeptide(L)'
;MFSQNGDVTPPLADQFEQVARVISGSSDQQAEVLYLQSKIKQNFGEHADALRFAERSVMANPKQAAYHLQLASVLSEELKDARLFRKISLAKRVHSELETALKLEPKNPDCLLGMMMYYEQAPGVLGGSKDKAHHLAEQIGRIDLSKGYLAEAQLARMEKRTNGLGDLYLNAVKADPTSFDALVSLASFYASDVQKK
;
A
#
# COMPACT_ATOMS: atom_id res chain seq x y z
N MET A 1 -0.77 68.34 -2.28
CA MET A 1 -1.90 67.39 -2.32
C MET A 1 -1.78 66.63 -3.62
N PHE A 2 -1.44 65.35 -3.74
CA PHE A 2 -1.28 64.23 -2.82
C PHE A 2 -0.16 63.35 -3.40
N SER A 3 0.71 62.80 -2.56
CA SER A 3 1.69 61.78 -2.94
C SER A 3 1.45 60.54 -2.08
N GLN A 4 1.82 59.39 -2.65
CA GLN A 4 1.82 58.03 -2.09
C GLN A 4 0.53 57.20 -2.32
N ASN A 5 0.42 56.64 -3.53
CA ASN A 5 -0.13 55.29 -3.69
C ASN A 5 0.99 54.32 -3.29
N GLY A 6 1.06 53.97 -2.00
CA GLY A 6 1.83 52.81 -1.59
C GLY A 6 1.13 51.56 -2.12
N ASP A 7 1.86 50.71 -2.84
CA ASP A 7 1.42 49.35 -3.14
C ASP A 7 1.24 48.63 -1.80
N VAL A 8 0.01 48.67 -1.28
CA VAL A 8 -0.40 47.84 -0.16
C VAL A 8 -0.80 46.51 -0.77
N THR A 9 0.16 45.60 -0.92
CA THR A 9 -0.17 44.19 -1.12
C THR A 9 -1.12 43.77 0.02
N PRO A 10 -2.31 43.22 -0.29
CA PRO A 10 -3.26 42.86 0.75
C PRO A 10 -2.61 41.87 1.73
N PRO A 11 -2.78 42.03 3.06
CA PRO A 11 -2.19 41.12 4.06
C PRO A 11 -2.53 39.63 3.85
N LEU A 12 -3.62 39.37 3.12
CA LEU A 12 -4.06 38.03 2.72
C LEU A 12 -3.20 37.43 1.60
N ALA A 13 -2.67 38.23 0.67
CA ALA A 13 -1.84 37.76 -0.44
C ALA A 13 -0.53 37.12 0.07
N ASP A 14 0.11 37.76 1.05
CA ASP A 14 1.32 37.23 1.70
C ASP A 14 1.05 35.94 2.47
N GLN A 15 -0.12 35.81 3.11
CA GLN A 15 -0.53 34.59 3.81
C GLN A 15 -0.81 33.45 2.85
N PHE A 16 -1.44 33.72 1.70
CA PHE A 16 -1.64 32.71 0.65
C PHE A 16 -0.32 32.32 -0.02
N GLU A 17 0.63 33.24 -0.19
CA GLU A 17 1.99 32.90 -0.63
C GLU A 17 2.77 32.09 0.41
N GLN A 18 2.61 32.37 1.70
CA GLN A 18 3.23 31.59 2.77
C GLN A 18 2.64 30.19 2.86
N VAL A 19 1.31 30.06 2.78
CA VAL A 19 0.63 28.77 2.69
C VAL A 19 1.03 28.05 1.41
N ALA A 20 1.14 28.76 0.28
CA ALA A 20 1.65 28.21 -0.96
C ALA A 20 3.10 27.75 -0.81
N ARG A 21 4.00 28.47 -0.12
CA ARG A 21 5.40 28.08 0.19
C ARG A 21 5.53 26.95 1.20
N VAL A 22 4.60 26.85 2.15
CA VAL A 22 4.56 25.78 3.15
C VAL A 22 3.99 24.50 2.54
N ILE A 23 2.99 24.61 1.67
CA ILE A 23 2.47 23.50 0.85
C ILE A 23 3.47 23.15 -0.26
N SER A 24 4.19 24.14 -0.81
CA SER A 24 5.38 23.95 -1.63
C SER A 24 6.66 23.87 -0.79
N GLY A 25 6.54 23.19 0.36
CA GLY A 25 7.69 22.59 1.02
C GLY A 25 8.48 21.70 0.06
N SER A 26 9.56 21.09 0.55
CA SER A 26 10.44 20.24 -0.27
C SER A 26 9.62 19.29 -1.15
N SER A 27 10.18 18.88 -2.30
CA SER A 27 9.55 17.88 -3.18
C SER A 27 8.97 16.69 -2.40
N ASP A 28 9.62 16.34 -1.29
CA ASP A 28 9.24 15.25 -0.39
C ASP A 28 7.94 15.53 0.37
N GLN A 29 7.74 16.74 0.91
CA GLN A 29 6.48 17.09 1.61
C GLN A 29 5.30 17.13 0.64
N GLN A 30 5.51 17.62 -0.58
CA GLN A 30 4.51 17.58 -1.64
C GLN A 30 4.17 16.14 -2.04
N ALA A 31 5.18 15.27 -2.17
CA ALA A 31 4.99 13.85 -2.50
C ALA A 31 4.19 13.12 -1.42
N GLU A 32 4.46 13.41 -0.15
CA GLU A 32 3.76 12.82 0.99
C GLU A 32 2.28 13.21 1.01
N VAL A 33 1.96 14.49 0.78
CA VAL A 33 0.57 14.95 0.70
C VAL A 33 -0.19 14.23 -0.42
N LEU A 34 0.43 14.06 -1.59
CA LEU A 34 -0.16 13.34 -2.72
C LEU A 34 -0.38 11.86 -2.39
N TYR A 35 0.57 11.22 -1.70
CA TYR A 35 0.43 9.83 -1.22
C TYR A 35 -0.76 9.68 -0.27
N LEU A 36 -0.90 10.57 0.72
CA LEU A 36 -2.02 10.55 1.67
C LEU A 36 -3.36 10.81 0.99
N GLN A 37 -3.41 11.74 0.03
CA GLN A 37 -4.60 11.97 -0.80
C GLN A 37 -5.00 10.71 -1.58
N SER A 38 -4.03 9.97 -2.13
CA SER A 38 -4.30 8.70 -2.80
C SER A 38 -4.95 7.69 -1.86
N LYS A 39 -4.41 7.50 -0.65
CA LYS A 39 -4.98 6.57 0.34
C LYS A 39 -6.41 6.93 0.73
N ILE A 40 -6.66 8.20 0.97
CA ILE A 40 -8.00 8.70 1.32
C ILE A 40 -8.96 8.40 0.17
N LYS A 41 -8.60 8.77 -1.06
CA LYS A 41 -9.44 8.53 -2.24
C LYS A 41 -9.69 7.04 -2.49
N GLN A 42 -8.68 6.20 -2.32
CA GLN A 42 -8.83 4.75 -2.43
C GLN A 42 -9.83 4.21 -1.40
N ASN A 43 -9.73 4.65 -0.13
CA ASN A 43 -10.65 4.23 0.93
C ASN A 43 -12.11 4.67 0.70
N PHE A 44 -12.33 5.78 -0.02
CA PHE A 44 -13.66 6.23 -0.43
C PHE A 44 -14.15 5.61 -1.75
N GLY A 45 -13.37 4.73 -2.39
CA GLY A 45 -13.71 4.12 -3.67
C GLY A 45 -13.56 5.05 -4.88
N GLU A 46 -12.91 6.21 -4.70
CA GLU A 46 -12.67 7.19 -5.75
C GLU A 46 -11.41 6.80 -6.58
N HIS A 47 -11.48 5.65 -7.27
CA HIS A 47 -10.30 5.00 -7.88
C HIS A 47 -9.52 5.88 -8.87
N ALA A 48 -10.21 6.66 -9.71
CA ALA A 48 -9.55 7.52 -10.70
C ALA A 48 -8.70 8.62 -10.06
N ASP A 49 -9.22 9.24 -9.00
CA ASP A 49 -8.49 10.23 -8.22
C ASP A 49 -7.35 9.58 -7.43
N ALA A 50 -7.60 8.41 -6.83
CA ALA A 50 -6.58 7.65 -6.11
C ALA A 50 -5.36 7.34 -7.01
N LEU A 51 -5.61 6.91 -8.24
CA LEU A 51 -4.56 6.60 -9.22
C LEU A 51 -3.78 7.86 -9.59
N ARG A 52 -4.48 8.95 -9.93
CA ARG A 52 -3.85 10.23 -10.27
C ARG A 52 -2.95 10.73 -9.15
N PHE A 53 -3.38 10.63 -7.89
CA PHE A 53 -2.59 11.08 -6.75
C PHE A 53 -1.38 10.15 -6.48
N ALA A 54 -1.54 8.83 -6.62
CA ALA A 54 -0.42 7.89 -6.47
C ALA A 54 0.66 8.06 -7.55
N GLU A 55 0.26 8.28 -8.81
CA GLU A 55 1.22 8.55 -9.89
C GLU A 55 2.01 9.83 -9.63
N ARG A 56 1.31 10.87 -9.15
CA ARG A 56 1.95 12.15 -8.82
C ARG A 56 2.87 12.05 -7.61
N SER A 57 2.56 11.23 -6.60
CA SER A 57 3.46 11.06 -5.44
C SER A 57 4.77 10.37 -5.84
N VAL A 58 4.70 9.31 -6.66
CA VAL A 58 5.89 8.64 -7.21
C VAL A 58 6.70 9.59 -8.10
N MET A 59 6.04 10.40 -8.94
CA MET A 59 6.72 11.39 -9.79
C MET A 59 7.41 12.48 -8.97
N ALA A 60 6.79 12.93 -7.87
CA ALA A 60 7.33 13.97 -7.01
C ALA A 60 8.53 13.48 -6.18
N ASN A 61 8.51 12.21 -5.72
CA ASN A 61 9.65 11.57 -5.06
C ASN A 61 9.65 10.05 -5.30
N PRO A 62 10.44 9.56 -6.27
CA PRO A 62 10.49 8.12 -6.61
C PRO A 62 11.40 7.30 -5.68
N LYS A 63 11.91 7.89 -4.59
CA LYS A 63 12.83 7.20 -3.67
C LYS A 63 12.13 6.69 -2.41
N GLN A 64 10.81 6.84 -2.31
CA GLN A 64 10.04 6.38 -1.16
C GLN A 64 9.25 5.11 -1.51
N ALA A 65 9.56 3.99 -0.84
CA ALA A 65 8.94 2.70 -1.12
C ALA A 65 7.41 2.74 -0.94
N ALA A 66 6.93 3.47 0.07
CA ALA A 66 5.50 3.63 0.36
C ALA A 66 4.69 4.18 -0.83
N TYR A 67 5.29 5.04 -1.67
CA TYR A 67 4.58 5.64 -2.80
C TYR A 67 4.41 4.65 -3.94
N HIS A 68 5.46 3.85 -4.20
CA HIS A 68 5.40 2.73 -5.14
C HIS A 68 4.39 1.66 -4.67
N LEU A 69 4.35 1.33 -3.37
CA LEU A 69 3.35 0.42 -2.81
C LEU A 69 1.92 0.94 -2.98
N GLN A 70 1.69 2.24 -2.75
CA GLN A 70 0.37 2.84 -2.95
C GLN A 70 -0.06 2.77 -4.42
N LEU A 71 0.85 3.08 -5.34
CA LEU A 71 0.57 2.98 -6.77
C LEU A 71 0.26 1.53 -7.19
N ALA A 72 1.05 0.56 -6.71
CA ALA A 72 0.80 -0.86 -6.94
C ALA A 72 -0.57 -1.31 -6.39
N SER A 73 -0.95 -0.84 -5.20
CA SER A 73 -2.23 -1.12 -4.56
C SER A 73 -3.41 -0.62 -5.41
N VAL A 74 -3.38 0.66 -5.82
CA VAL A 74 -4.44 1.26 -6.63
C VAL A 74 -4.55 0.60 -8.00
N LEU A 75 -3.43 0.32 -8.66
CA LEU A 75 -3.41 -0.40 -9.95
C LEU A 75 -3.98 -1.83 -9.82
N SER A 76 -3.79 -2.47 -8.66
CA SER A 76 -4.29 -3.83 -8.42
C SER A 76 -5.81 -3.89 -8.27
N GLU A 77 -6.47 -2.80 -7.87
CA GLU A 77 -7.94 -2.73 -7.87
C GLU A 77 -8.49 -2.71 -9.30
N GLU A 78 -7.82 -1.99 -10.20
CA GLU A 78 -8.21 -1.91 -11.61
C GLU A 78 -8.09 -3.28 -12.34
N LEU A 79 -7.20 -4.17 -11.86
CA LEU A 79 -7.06 -5.53 -12.38
C LEU A 79 -8.33 -6.37 -12.24
N LYS A 80 -9.19 -6.09 -11.25
CA LYS A 80 -10.39 -6.90 -11.00
C LYS A 80 -11.35 -6.85 -12.18
N ASP A 81 -11.59 -5.64 -12.71
CA ASP A 81 -12.61 -5.39 -13.74
C ASP A 81 -12.06 -5.19 -15.15
N ALA A 82 -10.73 -5.11 -15.31
CA ALA A 82 -10.10 -4.88 -16.62
C ALA A 82 -10.29 -6.06 -17.61
N ARG A 83 -10.26 -5.78 -18.91
CA ARG A 83 -10.21 -6.83 -19.96
C ARG A 83 -8.83 -7.48 -20.01
N LEU A 84 -8.73 -8.72 -20.52
CA LEU A 84 -7.52 -9.55 -20.50
C LEU A 84 -6.22 -8.82 -20.93
N PHE A 85 -6.21 -8.16 -22.09
CA PHE A 85 -5.04 -7.43 -22.57
C PHE A 85 -4.61 -6.29 -21.63
N ARG A 86 -5.59 -5.58 -21.06
CA ARG A 86 -5.34 -4.51 -20.08
C ARG A 86 -4.85 -5.09 -18.75
N LYS A 87 -5.38 -6.24 -18.31
CA LYS A 87 -4.90 -6.95 -17.11
C LYS A 87 -3.42 -7.29 -17.20
N ILE A 88 -2.93 -7.76 -18.36
CA ILE A 88 -1.51 -8.09 -18.55
C ILE A 88 -0.64 -6.84 -18.39
N SER A 89 -1.01 -5.74 -19.04
CA SER A 89 -0.25 -4.48 -18.95
C SER A 89 -0.22 -3.94 -17.52
N LEU A 90 -1.38 -3.89 -16.86
CA LEU A 90 -1.52 -3.46 -15.47
C LEU A 90 -0.71 -4.37 -14.52
N ALA A 91 -0.76 -5.69 -14.70
CA ALA A 91 -0.02 -6.63 -13.86
C ALA A 91 1.50 -6.43 -13.98
N LYS A 92 2.01 -6.14 -15.18
CA LYS A 92 3.43 -5.80 -15.36
C LYS A 92 3.79 -4.50 -14.65
N ARG A 93 2.90 -3.50 -14.70
CA ARG A 93 3.09 -2.22 -14.02
C ARG A 93 3.10 -2.40 -12.50
N VAL A 94 2.14 -3.13 -11.93
CA VAL A 94 2.10 -3.51 -10.51
C VAL A 94 3.41 -4.18 -10.09
N HIS A 95 3.88 -5.18 -10.85
CA HIS A 95 5.15 -5.85 -10.56
C HIS A 95 6.33 -4.90 -10.51
N SER A 96 6.43 -3.99 -11.49
CA SER A 96 7.52 -3.00 -11.56
C SER A 96 7.53 -2.07 -10.35
N GLU A 97 6.35 -1.60 -9.91
CA GLU A 97 6.24 -0.75 -8.72
C GLU A 97 6.62 -1.52 -7.46
N LEU A 98 6.17 -2.76 -7.30
CA LEU A 98 6.51 -3.62 -6.16
C LEU A 98 8.01 -3.95 -6.11
N GLU A 99 8.63 -4.27 -7.26
CA GLU A 99 10.08 -4.48 -7.34
C GLU A 99 10.86 -3.22 -6.95
N THR A 100 10.37 -2.05 -7.35
CA THR A 100 11.02 -0.78 -7.00
C THR A 100 10.91 -0.52 -5.50
N ALA A 101 9.72 -0.69 -4.91
CA ALA A 101 9.50 -0.58 -3.48
C ALA A 101 10.44 -1.52 -2.69
N LEU A 102 10.52 -2.79 -3.10
CA LEU A 102 11.37 -3.78 -2.44
C LEU A 102 12.87 -3.50 -2.61
N LYS A 103 13.30 -2.91 -3.74
CA LYS A 103 14.70 -2.46 -3.92
C LYS A 103 15.04 -1.29 -2.99
N LEU A 104 14.11 -0.37 -2.78
CA LEU A 104 14.28 0.77 -1.88
C LEU A 104 14.32 0.32 -0.41
N GLU A 105 13.42 -0.57 -0.01
CA GLU A 105 13.30 -1.04 1.37
C GLU A 105 13.20 -2.58 1.45
N PRO A 106 14.32 -3.31 1.28
CA PRO A 106 14.32 -4.78 1.16
C PRO A 106 13.93 -5.53 2.44
N LYS A 107 13.89 -4.83 3.58
CA LYS A 107 13.49 -5.38 4.89
C LYS A 107 12.16 -4.80 5.37
N ASN A 108 11.44 -4.04 4.55
CA ASN A 108 10.13 -3.55 4.93
C ASN A 108 9.09 -4.67 4.76
N PRO A 109 8.39 -5.09 5.83
CA PRO A 109 7.35 -6.13 5.76
C PRO A 109 6.26 -5.84 4.73
N ASP A 110 5.89 -4.58 4.52
CA ASP A 110 4.80 -4.20 3.61
C ASP A 110 5.24 -4.34 2.15
N CYS A 111 6.53 -4.11 1.86
CA CYS A 111 7.12 -4.37 0.54
C CYS A 111 7.17 -5.87 0.23
N LEU A 112 7.62 -6.65 1.21
CA LEU A 112 7.66 -8.12 1.12
C LEU A 112 6.25 -8.68 0.94
N LEU A 113 5.27 -8.16 1.68
CA LEU A 113 3.87 -8.58 1.62
C LEU A 113 3.25 -8.28 0.25
N GLY A 114 3.46 -7.08 -0.29
CA GLY A 114 2.98 -6.72 -1.62
C GLY A 114 3.52 -7.66 -2.70
N MET A 115 4.83 -7.95 -2.66
CA MET A 115 5.46 -8.87 -3.61
C MET A 115 5.03 -10.32 -3.42
N MET A 116 4.83 -10.76 -2.16
CA MET A 116 4.26 -12.06 -1.82
C MET A 116 2.87 -12.23 -2.46
N MET A 117 1.99 -11.23 -2.27
CA MET A 117 0.65 -11.24 -2.83
C MET A 117 0.66 -11.27 -4.36
N TYR A 118 1.60 -10.57 -4.99
CA TYR A 118 1.78 -10.62 -6.44
C TYR A 118 2.18 -12.02 -6.91
N TYR A 119 3.20 -12.61 -6.27
CA TYR A 119 3.69 -13.93 -6.63
C TYR A 119 2.66 -15.03 -6.47
N GLU A 120 1.78 -14.95 -5.48
CA GLU A 120 0.71 -15.94 -5.30
C GLU A 120 -0.42 -15.80 -6.33
N GLN A 121 -0.74 -14.57 -6.78
CA GLN A 121 -1.90 -14.32 -7.67
C GLN A 121 -1.56 -14.33 -9.16
N ALA A 122 -0.37 -13.86 -9.52
CA ALA A 122 0.00 -13.70 -10.92
C ALA A 122 0.17 -15.08 -11.58
N PRO A 123 -0.22 -15.24 -12.86
CA PRO A 123 0.20 -16.37 -13.66
C PRO A 123 1.72 -16.48 -13.74
N GLY A 124 2.26 -17.70 -13.88
CA GLY A 124 3.71 -17.91 -14.01
C GLY A 124 4.35 -17.14 -15.16
N VAL A 125 3.64 -16.97 -16.29
CA VAL A 125 4.10 -16.17 -17.44
C VAL A 125 4.20 -14.67 -17.14
N LEU A 126 3.57 -14.19 -16.07
CA LEU A 126 3.67 -12.82 -15.57
C LEU A 126 4.57 -12.72 -14.33
N GLY A 127 5.34 -13.78 -14.01
CA GLY A 127 6.28 -13.79 -12.90
C GLY A 127 5.75 -14.37 -11.60
N GLY A 128 4.53 -14.89 -11.56
CA GLY A 128 3.97 -15.57 -10.39
C GLY A 128 4.74 -16.84 -9.99
N SER A 129 4.84 -17.09 -8.69
CA SER A 129 5.54 -18.25 -8.13
C SER A 129 5.14 -18.45 -6.66
N LYS A 130 4.40 -19.53 -6.38
CA LYS A 130 3.98 -19.88 -5.02
C LYS A 130 5.16 -20.05 -4.06
N ASP A 131 6.21 -20.75 -4.51
CA ASP A 131 7.42 -20.96 -3.70
C ASP A 131 8.07 -19.63 -3.28
N LYS A 132 8.13 -18.66 -4.20
CA LYS A 132 8.63 -17.31 -3.86
C LYS A 132 7.70 -16.58 -2.89
N ALA A 133 6.38 -16.74 -3.02
CA ALA A 133 5.42 -16.16 -2.09
C ALA A 133 5.63 -16.71 -0.67
N HIS A 134 5.72 -18.04 -0.51
CA HIS A 134 6.00 -18.69 0.78
C HIS A 134 7.33 -18.23 1.38
N HIS A 135 8.40 -18.18 0.56
CA HIS A 135 9.69 -17.69 1.04
C HIS A 135 9.65 -16.23 1.51
N LEU A 136 8.86 -15.36 0.87
CA LEU A 136 8.67 -13.98 1.35
C LEU A 136 7.88 -13.94 2.67
N ALA A 137 6.87 -14.80 2.87
CA ALA A 137 6.18 -14.91 4.15
C ALA A 137 7.13 -15.32 5.28
N GLU A 138 8.04 -16.27 5.03
CA GLU A 138 9.10 -16.63 5.99
C GLU A 138 10.03 -15.45 6.30
N GLN A 139 10.41 -14.66 5.29
CA GLN A 139 11.23 -13.47 5.51
C GLN A 139 10.52 -12.43 6.36
N ILE A 140 9.22 -12.21 6.13
CA ILE A 140 8.41 -11.34 6.98
C ILE A 140 8.44 -11.84 8.43
N GLY A 141 8.25 -13.14 8.66
CA GLY A 141 8.29 -13.72 10.01
C GLY A 141 9.65 -13.62 10.72
N ARG A 142 10.75 -13.56 9.97
CA ARG A 142 12.09 -13.30 10.54
C ARG A 142 12.28 -11.83 10.94
N ILE A 143 11.56 -10.91 10.33
CA ILE A 143 11.61 -9.47 10.62
C ILE A 143 10.63 -9.11 11.74
N ASP A 144 9.40 -9.61 11.61
CA ASP A 144 8.29 -9.38 12.52
C ASP A 144 7.45 -10.66 12.59
N LEU A 145 7.50 -11.32 13.74
CA LEU A 145 6.86 -12.62 13.93
C LEU A 145 5.33 -12.54 13.81
N SER A 146 4.71 -11.45 14.30
CA SER A 146 3.26 -11.26 14.21
C SER A 146 2.83 -11.10 12.76
N LYS A 147 3.50 -10.21 12.01
CA LYS A 147 3.28 -10.04 10.57
C LYS A 147 3.58 -11.31 9.77
N GLY A 148 4.54 -12.12 10.20
CA GLY A 148 4.83 -13.42 9.58
C GLY A 148 3.65 -14.38 9.65
N TYR A 149 3.05 -14.52 10.83
CA TYR A 149 1.82 -15.32 10.99
C TYR A 149 0.66 -14.77 10.16
N LEU A 150 0.52 -13.45 10.06
CA LEU A 150 -0.50 -12.83 9.20
C LEU A 150 -0.25 -13.08 7.71
N ALA A 151 1.01 -13.02 7.27
CA ALA A 151 1.40 -13.31 5.90
C ALA A 151 1.12 -14.78 5.54
N GLU A 152 1.44 -15.72 6.44
CA GLU A 152 1.11 -17.13 6.26
C GLU A 152 -0.41 -17.36 6.23
N ALA A 153 -1.17 -16.71 7.11
CA ALA A 153 -2.62 -16.76 7.08
C ALA A 153 -3.21 -16.22 5.77
N GLN A 154 -2.61 -15.17 5.21
CA GLN A 154 -2.99 -14.61 3.92
C GLN A 154 -2.74 -15.62 2.79
N LEU A 155 -1.58 -16.28 2.74
CA LEU A 155 -1.30 -17.34 1.76
C LEU A 155 -2.26 -18.51 1.91
N ALA A 156 -2.49 -18.99 3.14
CA ALA A 156 -3.44 -20.06 3.42
C ALA A 156 -4.84 -19.72 2.90
N ARG A 157 -5.32 -18.48 3.09
CA ARG A 157 -6.60 -18.02 2.52
C ARG A 157 -6.63 -18.05 0.99
N MET A 158 -5.58 -17.58 0.33
CA MET A 158 -5.48 -17.54 -1.13
C MET A 158 -5.43 -18.95 -1.72
N GLU A 159 -4.80 -19.88 -1.01
CA GLU A 159 -4.74 -21.30 -1.34
C GLU A 159 -5.97 -22.09 -0.89
N LYS A 160 -6.95 -21.43 -0.26
CA LYS A 160 -8.17 -22.04 0.31
C LYS A 160 -7.89 -23.11 1.38
N ARG A 161 -6.75 -23.01 2.06
CA ARG A 161 -6.41 -23.80 3.25
C ARG A 161 -7.03 -23.16 4.48
N THR A 162 -8.11 -23.76 4.99
CA THR A 162 -8.81 -23.28 6.19
C THR A 162 -8.32 -23.93 7.48
N ASN A 163 -7.68 -25.09 7.38
CA ASN A 163 -7.17 -25.83 8.54
C ASN A 163 -5.99 -25.06 9.16
N GLY A 164 -6.03 -24.86 10.48
CA GLY A 164 -4.99 -24.13 11.22
C GLY A 164 -5.03 -22.60 11.04
N LEU A 165 -5.99 -22.03 10.28
CA LEU A 165 -6.06 -20.59 10.07
C LEU A 165 -6.32 -19.81 11.37
N GLY A 166 -7.13 -20.37 12.27
CA GLY A 166 -7.36 -19.80 13.60
C GLY A 166 -6.09 -19.79 14.46
N ASP A 167 -5.26 -20.84 14.36
CA ASP A 167 -4.00 -20.93 15.10
C ASP A 167 -2.99 -19.88 14.60
N LEU A 168 -2.94 -19.63 13.29
CA LEU A 168 -2.10 -18.58 12.71
C LEU A 168 -2.50 -17.20 13.27
N TYR A 169 -3.79 -16.86 13.27
CA TYR A 169 -4.24 -15.58 13.84
C TYR A 169 -4.01 -15.49 15.35
N LEU A 170 -4.23 -16.57 16.08
CA LEU A 170 -3.95 -16.62 17.51
C LEU A 170 -2.46 -16.43 17.80
N ASN A 171 -1.58 -17.07 17.02
CA ASN A 171 -0.14 -16.93 17.15
C ASN A 171 0.34 -15.53 16.75
N ALA A 172 -0.30 -14.88 15.77
CA ALA A 172 -0.05 -13.47 15.45
C ALA A 172 -0.31 -12.55 16.66
N VAL A 173 -1.44 -12.73 17.35
CA VAL A 173 -1.78 -11.96 18.56
C VAL A 173 -0.86 -12.31 19.73
N LYS A 174 -0.44 -13.57 19.88
CA LYS A 174 0.54 -13.94 20.91
C LYS A 174 1.92 -13.32 20.66
N ALA A 175 2.32 -13.22 19.40
CA ALA A 175 3.60 -12.62 19.02
C ALA A 175 3.62 -11.10 19.22
N ASP A 176 2.49 -10.43 18.94
CA ASP A 176 2.29 -9.01 19.28
C ASP A 176 0.83 -8.77 19.72
N PRO A 177 0.57 -8.69 21.04
CA PRO A 177 -0.76 -8.43 21.57
C PRO A 177 -1.29 -7.02 21.29
N THR A 178 -0.43 -6.09 20.83
CA THR A 178 -0.80 -4.70 20.52
C THR A 178 -1.05 -4.48 19.04
N SER A 179 -0.74 -5.46 18.19
CA SER A 179 -0.98 -5.41 16.75
C SER A 179 -2.47 -5.33 16.45
N PHE A 180 -2.91 -4.16 15.98
CA PHE A 180 -4.27 -3.94 15.54
C PHE A 180 -4.68 -4.93 14.44
N ASP A 181 -3.81 -5.16 13.46
CA ASP A 181 -4.07 -6.07 12.34
C ASP A 181 -4.25 -7.52 12.82
N ALA A 182 -3.45 -7.96 13.80
CA ALA A 182 -3.58 -9.30 14.37
C ALA A 182 -4.88 -9.46 15.17
N LEU A 183 -5.21 -8.47 15.99
CA LEU A 183 -6.45 -8.45 16.78
C LEU A 183 -7.69 -8.47 15.88
N VAL A 184 -7.72 -7.61 14.85
CA VAL A 184 -8.84 -7.54 13.90
C VAL A 184 -8.95 -8.83 13.09
N SER A 185 -7.83 -9.41 12.65
CA SER A 185 -7.83 -10.67 11.90
C SER A 185 -8.39 -11.83 12.72
N LEU A 186 -7.97 -11.96 13.99
CA LEU A 186 -8.47 -12.99 14.90
C LEU A 186 -9.95 -12.77 15.22
N ALA A 187 -10.35 -11.54 15.55
CA ALA A 187 -11.75 -11.20 15.82
C ALA A 187 -12.64 -11.50 14.61
N SER A 188 -12.21 -11.14 13.40
CA SER A 188 -12.93 -11.39 12.15
C SER A 188 -13.05 -12.89 11.87
N PHE A 189 -12.00 -13.67 12.18
CA PHE A 189 -12.05 -15.12 12.04
C PHE A 189 -13.08 -15.75 12.96
N TYR A 190 -13.12 -15.37 14.24
CA TYR A 190 -14.10 -15.89 15.21
C TYR A 190 -15.53 -15.39 14.96
N ALA A 191 -15.70 -14.20 14.39
CA ALA A 191 -17.01 -13.71 13.96
C ALA A 191 -17.54 -14.41 12.69
N SER A 192 -16.67 -15.10 11.94
CA SER A 192 -17.06 -15.77 10.69
C SER A 192 -17.62 -17.17 10.92
N ASP A 193 -18.53 -17.60 10.05
CA ASP A 193 -19.10 -18.96 10.06
C ASP A 193 -18.08 -20.07 9.74
N VAL A 194 -16.79 -19.73 9.55
CA VAL A 194 -15.71 -20.69 9.28
C VAL A 194 -15.52 -21.68 10.45
N GLN A 195 -15.99 -21.34 11.66
CA GLN A 195 -16.02 -22.28 12.79
C GLN A 195 -17.22 -23.24 12.80
N LYS A 196 -18.28 -22.99 12.00
CA LYS A 196 -19.53 -23.76 12.06
C LYS A 196 -19.56 -25.00 11.17
N LYS A 197 -18.42 -25.40 10.59
CA LYS A 197 -18.26 -26.61 9.78
C LYS A 197 -17.12 -27.45 10.34
#